data_AF-A0A5C9CJB1-F1
#
_entry.id   AF-A0A5C9CJB1-F1
#
_cell.length_a   1.000
_cell.length_b   1.000
_cell.length_c   1.000
_cell.angle_alpha   90.00
_cell.angle_beta   90.00
_cell.angle_gamma   90.00
#
_symmetry.space_group_name_H-M   'P 1'
#
loop_
_entity.id
_entity.type
_entity.pdbx_description
1 polymer ?
#
loop_
_entity_poly.entity_id
_entity_poly.type
_entity_poly.pdbx_seq_one_letter_code
_entity_poly.pdbx_strand_id
1 'polypeptide(L)'
;MKSHLQRLPTTLRAAFFIGSIAAGLITVQVHAQTAVPSAITTSGVKKATLPSQSTSPDWSTLTRAQQQALQPLAAIWSKLSESQKKKWIALSANYPSLSDSAKERLHERMVQWAALTPRQRTQARLNFAKTQQVPAEDKTERWEVYQALTAEQKKTLAASAPKLPLAPQVSKPIKPTKPRTPASAPASATSQP
;
A
#
# COMPACT_ATOMS: atom_id res chain seq x y z
N MET A 1 -36.82 -4.99 -35.63
CA MET A 1 -35.55 -5.48 -36.23
C MET A 1 -34.43 -4.85 -35.41
N LYS A 2 -33.98 -5.55 -34.36
CA LYS A 2 -32.69 -6.27 -34.30
C LYS A 2 -31.49 -5.30 -34.24
N SER A 3 -31.20 -4.90 -33.01
CA SER A 3 -29.89 -4.87 -32.36
C SER A 3 -28.65 -4.64 -33.24
N HIS A 4 -27.96 -3.52 -33.08
CA HIS A 4 -26.50 -3.49 -33.13
C HIS A 4 -25.96 -2.52 -32.07
N LEU A 5 -25.72 -3.09 -30.88
CA LEU A 5 -24.83 -2.51 -29.89
C LEU A 5 -23.42 -2.47 -30.47
N GLN A 6 -22.90 -1.28 -30.71
CA GLN A 6 -21.47 -1.11 -30.97
C GLN A 6 -20.76 -1.02 -29.60
N ARG A 7 -20.55 -2.19 -28.99
CA ARG A 7 -19.65 -2.32 -27.82
C ARG A 7 -18.21 -2.22 -28.32
N LEU A 8 -17.52 -1.16 -27.90
CA LEU A 8 -16.10 -0.97 -28.15
C LEU A 8 -15.27 -2.10 -27.50
N PRO A 9 -14.12 -2.48 -28.09
CA PRO A 9 -13.30 -3.57 -27.60
C PRO A 9 -12.67 -3.22 -26.24
N THR A 10 -13.07 -3.97 -25.23
CA THR A 10 -12.45 -4.08 -23.91
C THR A 10 -10.97 -4.44 -24.06
N THR A 11 -10.07 -3.49 -23.84
CA THR A 11 -8.63 -3.76 -23.79
C THR A 11 -8.03 -3.34 -22.45
N LEU A 12 -7.32 -4.31 -21.87
CA LEU A 12 -6.38 -4.24 -20.75
C LEU A 12 -6.92 -3.80 -19.37
N ARG A 13 -7.44 -4.81 -18.66
CA ARG A 13 -7.44 -4.85 -17.19
C ARG A 13 -6.00 -4.75 -16.70
N ALA A 14 -5.58 -3.57 -16.25
CA ALA A 14 -4.43 -3.44 -15.38
C ALA A 14 -4.78 -4.11 -14.05
N ALA A 15 -4.14 -5.24 -13.77
CA ALA A 15 -4.25 -5.96 -12.52
C ALA A 15 -3.72 -5.09 -11.38
N PHE A 16 -4.62 -4.34 -10.73
CA PHE A 16 -4.38 -3.86 -9.38
C PHE A 16 -4.54 -5.04 -8.44
N PHE A 17 -3.41 -5.66 -8.09
CA PHE A 17 -3.33 -6.52 -6.91
C PHE A 17 -3.57 -5.64 -5.67
N ILE A 18 -4.84 -5.40 -5.36
CA ILE A 18 -5.26 -5.08 -4.01
C ILE A 18 -4.93 -6.32 -3.20
N GLY A 19 -3.96 -6.22 -2.30
CA GLY A 19 -3.69 -7.24 -1.31
C GLY A 19 -4.93 -7.44 -0.46
N SER A 20 -5.75 -8.43 -0.82
CA SER A 20 -6.74 -9.03 0.05
C SER A 20 -5.99 -9.66 1.21
N ILE A 21 -5.94 -8.98 2.35
CA ILE A 21 -5.81 -9.69 3.62
C ILE A 21 -7.19 -10.25 3.88
N ALA A 22 -7.35 -11.54 3.58
CA ALA A 22 -8.51 -12.33 3.94
C ALA A 22 -8.76 -12.16 5.44
N ALA A 23 -9.75 -11.36 5.79
CA ALA A 23 -10.34 -11.38 7.12
C ALA A 23 -11.17 -12.66 7.19
N GLY A 24 -10.60 -13.70 7.78
CA GLY A 24 -11.32 -14.93 8.09
C GLY A 24 -12.53 -14.59 8.95
N LEU A 25 -13.72 -14.81 8.37
CA LEU A 25 -14.97 -14.93 9.10
C LEU A 25 -14.84 -16.13 10.05
N ILE A 26 -14.55 -15.85 11.32
CA ILE A 26 -14.73 -16.86 12.37
C ILE A 26 -16.22 -16.84 12.71
N THR A 27 -16.97 -17.73 12.08
CA THR A 27 -18.30 -18.13 12.53
C THR A 27 -18.15 -18.71 13.95
N VAL A 28 -18.62 -17.99 14.96
CA VAL A 28 -18.75 -18.54 16.31
C VAL A 28 -19.88 -19.56 16.27
N GLN A 29 -19.51 -20.82 16.18
CA GLN A 29 -20.42 -21.94 16.30
C GLN A 29 -20.68 -22.19 17.79
N VAL A 30 -21.85 -21.78 18.26
CA VAL A 30 -22.36 -22.11 19.60
C VAL A 30 -22.77 -23.58 19.63
N HIS A 31 -21.84 -24.46 20.02
CA HIS A 31 -22.20 -25.79 20.50
C HIS A 31 -22.61 -25.69 21.97
N ALA A 32 -23.92 -25.75 22.22
CA ALA A 32 -24.45 -26.07 23.54
C ALA A 32 -24.07 -27.53 23.85
N GLN A 33 -23.08 -27.73 24.72
CA GLN A 33 -22.76 -29.05 25.26
C GLN A 33 -23.39 -29.21 26.63
N THR A 34 -24.34 -30.14 26.68
CA THR A 34 -24.94 -30.70 27.89
C THR A 34 -23.89 -31.40 28.75
N ALA A 35 -24.08 -31.25 30.05
CA ALA A 35 -23.20 -31.65 31.14
C ALA A 35 -22.87 -33.15 31.22
N VAL A 36 -21.63 -33.45 31.59
CA VAL A 36 -21.25 -34.56 32.48
C VAL A 36 -20.13 -34.08 33.42
N PRO A 37 -20.23 -34.27 34.74
CA PRO A 37 -19.20 -33.83 35.69
C PRO A 37 -18.13 -34.91 35.82
N SER A 38 -16.86 -34.53 35.73
CA SER A 38 -15.76 -35.40 36.16
C SER A 38 -14.69 -34.60 36.89
N ALA A 39 -14.66 -34.87 38.20
CA ALA A 39 -13.51 -34.88 39.09
C ALA A 39 -12.50 -33.73 38.98
N ILE A 40 -12.65 -32.79 39.91
CA ILE A 40 -11.61 -31.93 40.45
C ILE A 40 -10.30 -32.70 40.70
N THR A 41 -9.27 -32.42 39.90
CA THR A 41 -7.88 -32.67 40.30
C THR A 41 -7.17 -31.33 40.34
N THR A 42 -7.01 -30.80 41.55
CA THR A 42 -6.17 -29.65 41.86
C THR A 42 -4.73 -29.99 41.53
N SER A 43 -4.26 -29.57 40.35
CA SER A 43 -2.83 -29.53 40.02
C SER A 43 -2.43 -28.08 39.89
N GLY A 44 -1.55 -27.65 40.79
CA GLY A 44 -1.10 -26.27 40.94
C GLY A 44 -0.69 -25.64 39.61
N VAL A 45 -1.31 -24.52 39.27
CA VAL A 45 -0.87 -23.64 38.19
C VAL A 45 0.42 -22.99 38.65
N LYS A 46 1.55 -23.67 38.43
CA LYS A 46 2.83 -22.99 38.31
C LYS A 46 2.65 -22.02 37.16
N LYS A 47 2.53 -20.73 37.47
CA LYS A 47 2.69 -19.65 36.48
C LYS A 47 4.07 -19.86 35.87
N ALA A 48 4.10 -20.58 34.75
CA ALA A 48 5.23 -20.58 33.85
C ALA A 48 5.28 -19.17 33.28
N THR A 49 5.99 -18.28 33.96
CA THR A 49 6.55 -17.10 33.33
C THR A 49 7.49 -17.64 32.27
N LEU A 50 6.97 -17.86 31.06
CA LEU A 50 7.83 -18.05 29.89
C LEU A 50 8.77 -16.84 29.89
N PRO A 51 10.10 -17.03 29.93
CA PRO A 51 11.01 -15.94 29.66
C PRO A 51 10.69 -15.53 28.23
N SER A 52 10.02 -14.39 28.09
CA SER A 52 9.91 -13.69 26.82
C SER A 52 11.29 -13.12 26.57
N GLN A 53 12.22 -14.01 26.18
CA GLN A 53 13.50 -13.67 25.62
C GLN A 53 13.20 -13.13 24.22
N SER A 54 12.66 -11.93 24.26
CA SER A 54 12.38 -11.06 23.15
C SER A 54 13.71 -10.44 22.79
N THR A 55 14.61 -11.28 22.27
CA THR A 55 15.82 -10.78 21.63
C THR A 55 15.35 -10.34 20.26
N SER A 56 14.98 -9.07 20.12
CA SER A 56 14.81 -8.50 18.78
C SER A 56 16.06 -8.79 17.96
N PRO A 57 15.91 -9.24 16.71
CA PRO A 57 17.07 -9.52 15.88
C PRO A 57 17.87 -8.24 15.70
N ASP A 58 19.12 -8.28 16.15
CA ASP A 58 20.10 -7.28 15.79
C ASP A 58 20.38 -7.37 14.30
N TRP A 59 20.85 -6.27 13.72
CA TRP A 59 21.08 -6.17 12.28
C TRP A 59 21.93 -7.32 11.73
N SER A 60 22.92 -7.76 12.53
CA SER A 60 23.82 -8.88 12.21
C SER A 60 23.14 -10.26 12.18
N THR A 61 22.03 -10.44 12.88
CA THR A 61 21.30 -11.72 12.95
C THR A 61 20.32 -11.93 11.79
N LEU A 62 20.10 -10.90 10.97
CA LEU A 62 19.23 -10.96 9.80
C LEU A 62 19.90 -11.76 8.67
N THR A 63 19.09 -12.47 7.88
CA THR A 63 19.62 -13.16 6.68
C THR A 63 20.08 -12.13 5.64
N ARG A 64 20.99 -12.50 4.74
CA ARG A 64 21.45 -11.60 3.66
C ARG A 64 20.28 -11.01 2.84
N ALA A 65 19.28 -11.83 2.52
CA ALA A 65 18.10 -11.38 1.79
C ALA A 65 17.30 -10.33 2.59
N GLN A 66 17.16 -10.51 3.90
CA GLN A 66 16.53 -9.52 4.78
C GLN A 66 17.37 -8.24 4.89
N GLN A 67 18.69 -8.35 5.05
CA GLN A 67 19.58 -7.18 5.10
C GLN A 67 19.52 -6.35 3.82
N GLN A 68 19.45 -7.00 2.66
CA GLN A 68 19.30 -6.33 1.38
C GLN A 68 17.94 -5.60 1.28
N ALA A 69 16.86 -6.25 1.69
CA ALA A 69 15.52 -5.67 1.66
C ALA A 69 15.33 -4.53 2.70
N LEU A 70 16.05 -4.60 3.81
CA LEU A 70 15.95 -3.65 4.92
C LEU A 70 17.05 -2.58 4.90
N GLN A 71 17.89 -2.56 3.85
CA GLN A 71 19.07 -1.69 3.73
C GLN A 71 18.77 -0.20 4.00
N PRO A 72 17.64 0.39 3.54
CA PRO A 72 17.32 1.78 3.84
C PRO A 72 17.11 2.09 5.33
N LEU A 73 16.82 1.07 6.16
CA LEU A 73 16.59 1.22 7.59
C LEU A 73 17.83 0.93 8.44
N ALA A 74 18.95 0.50 7.84
CA ALA A 74 20.14 0.06 8.56
C ALA A 74 20.62 1.09 9.59
N ALA A 75 20.69 2.37 9.22
CA ALA A 75 21.17 3.46 10.06
C ALA A 75 20.31 3.73 11.31
N ILE A 76 19.01 3.40 11.25
CA ILE A 76 18.08 3.63 12.36
C ILE A 76 17.66 2.32 13.05
N TRP A 77 18.15 1.18 12.60
CA TRP A 77 17.70 -0.14 13.05
C TRP A 77 17.79 -0.30 14.57
N SER A 78 18.88 0.17 15.18
CA SER A 78 19.09 0.14 16.64
C SER A 78 18.08 1.01 17.42
N LYS A 79 17.53 2.05 16.80
CA LYS A 79 16.54 2.95 17.41
C LYS A 79 15.10 2.45 17.28
N LEU A 80 14.87 1.44 16.45
CA LEU A 80 13.53 0.86 16.25
C LEU A 80 13.16 -0.04 17.42
N SER A 81 11.92 0.06 17.88
CA SER A 81 11.36 -0.88 18.84
C SER A 81 11.27 -2.27 18.24
N GLU A 82 11.20 -3.27 19.11
CA GLU A 82 11.07 -4.67 18.75
C GLU A 82 9.89 -4.96 17.81
N SER A 83 8.75 -4.36 18.15
CA SER A 83 7.51 -4.49 17.38
C SER A 83 7.63 -3.84 16.00
N GLN A 84 8.44 -2.78 15.85
CA GLN A 84 8.74 -2.17 14.56
C GLN A 84 9.65 -3.07 13.73
N LYS A 85 10.74 -3.59 14.33
CA LYS A 85 11.68 -4.51 13.66
C LYS A 85 10.95 -5.73 13.10
N LYS A 86 10.13 -6.40 13.92
CA LYS A 86 9.32 -7.57 13.50
C LYS A 86 8.39 -7.26 12.32
N LYS A 87 7.74 -6.09 12.34
CA LYS A 87 6.86 -5.65 11.24
C LYS A 87 7.63 -5.39 9.96
N TRP A 88 8.79 -4.75 10.03
CA TRP A 88 9.62 -4.51 8.85
C TRP A 88 10.14 -5.80 8.24
N ILE A 89 10.57 -6.75 9.06
CA ILE A 89 10.98 -8.09 8.61
C ILE A 89 9.83 -8.77 7.86
N ALA A 90 8.62 -8.79 8.44
CA ALA A 90 7.45 -9.39 7.82
C ALA A 90 7.07 -8.73 6.48
N LEU A 91 7.12 -7.39 6.41
CA LEU A 91 6.83 -6.65 5.17
C LEU A 91 7.89 -6.90 4.08
N SER A 92 9.14 -7.13 4.47
CA SER A 92 10.26 -7.36 3.55
C SER A 92 10.37 -8.79 3.04
N ALA A 93 9.56 -9.74 3.55
CA ALA A 93 9.67 -11.16 3.23
C ALA A 93 9.59 -11.47 1.73
N ASN A 94 8.74 -10.73 1.00
CA ASN A 94 8.56 -10.91 -0.45
C ASN A 94 9.53 -10.09 -1.31
N TYR A 95 10.47 -9.36 -0.72
CA TYR A 95 11.39 -8.50 -1.48
C TYR A 95 12.13 -9.20 -2.63
N PRO A 96 12.62 -10.44 -2.48
CA PRO A 96 13.34 -11.13 -3.55
C PRO A 96 12.50 -11.40 -4.80
N SER A 97 11.17 -11.54 -4.65
CA SER A 97 10.25 -11.85 -5.75
C SER A 97 9.64 -10.59 -6.41
N LEU A 98 9.99 -9.39 -5.92
CA LEU A 98 9.53 -8.13 -6.50
C LEU A 98 10.30 -7.77 -7.78
N SER A 99 9.64 -7.07 -8.70
CA SER A 99 10.33 -6.36 -9.80
C SER A 99 11.14 -5.19 -9.27
N ASP A 100 12.13 -4.71 -10.02
CA ASP A 100 13.02 -3.65 -9.53
C ASP A 100 12.28 -2.34 -9.23
N SER A 101 11.30 -1.97 -10.06
CA SER A 101 10.42 -0.82 -9.77
C SER A 101 9.60 -0.99 -8.48
N ALA A 102 9.25 -2.23 -8.11
CA ALA A 102 8.52 -2.50 -6.87
C ALA A 102 9.46 -2.50 -5.65
N LYS A 103 10.72 -2.96 -5.82
CA LYS A 103 11.77 -2.85 -4.80
C LYS A 103 12.07 -1.39 -4.46
N GLU A 104 12.21 -0.53 -5.47
CA GLU A 104 12.42 0.91 -5.29
C GLU A 104 11.28 1.56 -4.51
N ARG A 105 10.03 1.30 -4.92
CA ARG A 105 8.85 1.82 -4.21
C ARG A 105 8.78 1.33 -2.77
N LEU A 106 9.17 0.08 -2.51
CA LEU A 106 9.24 -0.44 -1.15
C LEU A 106 10.26 0.37 -0.36
N HIS A 107 11.49 0.49 -0.83
CA HIS A 107 12.57 1.24 -0.17
C HIS A 107 12.20 2.70 0.10
N GLU A 108 11.62 3.38 -0.89
CA GLU A 108 11.11 4.74 -0.72
C GLU A 108 10.10 4.81 0.43
N ARG A 109 9.11 3.91 0.43
CA ARG A 109 8.09 3.85 1.48
C ARG A 109 8.68 3.53 2.85
N MET A 110 9.71 2.70 2.92
CA MET A 110 10.42 2.38 4.16
C MET A 110 11.01 3.64 4.80
N VAL A 111 11.75 4.42 4.02
CA VAL A 111 12.36 5.69 4.49
C VAL A 111 11.27 6.66 4.94
N GLN A 112 10.22 6.84 4.13
CA GLN A 112 9.13 7.75 4.46
C GLN A 112 8.44 7.37 5.77
N TRP A 113 8.13 6.09 5.97
CA TRP A 113 7.45 5.61 7.18
C TRP A 113 8.35 5.65 8.41
N ALA A 114 9.63 5.34 8.24
CA ALA A 114 10.63 5.46 9.29
C ALA A 114 10.80 6.89 9.80
N ALA A 115 10.68 7.88 8.92
CA ALA A 115 10.75 9.30 9.26
C ALA A 115 9.51 9.82 10.01
N LEU A 116 8.39 9.08 10.04
CA LEU A 116 7.17 9.54 10.71
C LEU A 116 7.30 9.51 12.23
N THR A 117 6.91 10.61 12.87
CA THR A 117 6.73 10.70 14.32
C THR A 117 5.54 9.85 14.80
N PRO A 118 5.47 9.47 16.09
CA PRO A 118 4.32 8.74 16.63
C PRO A 118 2.98 9.43 16.36
N ARG A 119 2.93 10.77 16.50
CA ARG A 119 1.74 11.58 16.20
C ARG A 119 1.33 11.50 14.73
N GLN A 120 2.29 11.66 13.81
CA GLN A 120 2.02 11.55 12.37
C GLN A 120 1.55 10.15 11.98
N ARG A 121 2.10 9.10 12.61
CA ARG A 121 1.64 7.71 12.39
C ARG A 121 0.21 7.50 12.88
N THR A 122 -0.17 8.03 14.04
CA THR A 122 -1.56 7.98 14.52
C THR A 122 -2.50 8.70 13.55
N GLN A 123 -2.13 9.88 13.07
CA GLN A 123 -2.93 10.61 12.09
C GLN A 123 -3.07 9.87 10.76
N ALA A 124 -2.00 9.24 10.27
CA ALA A 124 -2.06 8.39 9.08
C ALA A 124 -3.02 7.19 9.27
N ARG A 125 -3.04 6.56 10.45
CA ARG A 125 -4.00 5.49 10.77
C ARG A 125 -5.44 5.99 10.76
N LEU A 126 -5.71 7.16 11.36
CA LEU A 126 -7.05 7.76 11.35
C LEU A 126 -7.49 8.12 9.93
N ASN A 127 -6.60 8.68 9.12
CA ASN A 127 -6.88 8.98 7.72
C ASN A 127 -7.18 7.71 6.93
N PHE A 128 -6.40 6.64 7.12
CA PHE A 128 -6.65 5.36 6.48
C PHE A 128 -7.99 4.77 6.90
N ALA A 129 -8.30 4.76 8.20
CA ALA A 129 -9.58 4.27 8.71
C ALA A 129 -10.78 4.99 8.05
N LYS A 130 -10.71 6.32 7.91
CA LYS A 130 -11.72 7.11 7.19
C LYS A 130 -11.86 6.68 5.72
N THR A 131 -10.75 6.44 5.02
CA THR A 131 -10.80 5.99 3.61
C THR A 131 -11.30 4.56 3.43
N GLN A 132 -11.17 3.72 4.46
CA GLN A 132 -11.67 2.34 4.45
C GLN A 132 -13.19 2.28 4.68
N GLN A 133 -13.80 3.33 5.23
CA GLN A 133 -15.26 3.40 5.44
C GLN A 133 -16.05 3.51 4.14
N VAL A 134 -15.43 3.95 3.03
CA VAL A 134 -16.09 3.99 1.73
C VAL A 134 -16.06 2.59 1.11
N PRO A 135 -17.23 1.95 0.85
CA PRO A 135 -17.34 0.66 0.18
C PRO A 135 -16.58 0.62 -1.15
N ALA A 136 -16.14 -0.57 -1.56
CA ALA A 136 -15.39 -0.74 -2.80
C ALA A 136 -16.22 -0.34 -4.04
N GLU A 137 -17.52 -0.67 -4.04
CA GLU A 137 -18.45 -0.35 -5.13
C GLU A 137 -18.63 1.17 -5.31
N ASP A 138 -18.79 1.88 -4.20
CA ASP A 138 -18.90 3.35 -4.21
C ASP A 138 -17.61 4.01 -4.71
N LYS A 139 -16.44 3.39 -4.49
CA LYS A 139 -15.16 3.91 -5.01
C LYS A 139 -15.09 3.82 -6.53
N THR A 140 -15.55 2.70 -7.10
CA THR A 140 -15.55 2.50 -8.55
C THR A 140 -16.55 3.42 -9.24
N GLU A 141 -17.77 3.53 -8.71
CA GLU A 141 -18.79 4.43 -9.26
C GLU A 141 -18.32 5.88 -9.22
N ARG A 142 -17.82 6.35 -8.06
CA ARG A 142 -17.30 7.73 -7.93
C ARG A 142 -16.13 8.00 -8.86
N TRP A 143 -15.32 7.00 -9.16
CA TRP A 143 -14.23 7.10 -10.12
C TRP A 143 -14.74 7.19 -11.56
N GLU A 144 -15.73 6.40 -11.93
CA GLU A 144 -16.34 6.44 -13.27
C GLU A 144 -17.06 7.76 -13.53
N VAL A 145 -17.84 8.24 -12.55
CA VAL A 145 -18.46 9.56 -12.59
C VAL A 145 -17.39 10.63 -12.78
N TYR A 146 -16.32 10.60 -11.97
CA TYR A 146 -15.20 11.54 -12.13
C TYR A 146 -14.59 11.49 -13.54
N GLN A 147 -14.44 10.30 -14.12
CA GLN A 147 -13.88 10.17 -15.47
C GLN A 147 -14.81 10.75 -16.55
N ALA A 148 -16.13 10.60 -16.38
CA ALA A 148 -17.15 11.15 -17.26
C ALA A 148 -17.31 12.68 -17.18
N LEU A 149 -16.83 13.34 -16.11
CA LEU A 149 -16.84 14.80 -16.02
C LEU A 149 -16.00 15.46 -17.13
N THR A 150 -16.51 16.55 -17.69
CA THR A 150 -15.79 17.40 -18.65
C THR A 150 -14.63 18.15 -17.98
N ALA A 151 -13.72 18.72 -18.78
CA ALA A 151 -12.58 19.47 -18.26
C ALA A 151 -13.00 20.66 -17.37
N GLU A 152 -14.08 21.35 -17.72
CA GLU A 152 -14.61 22.46 -16.92
C GLU A 152 -15.19 21.99 -15.59
N GLN A 153 -15.96 20.89 -15.60
CA GLN A 153 -16.53 20.30 -14.39
C GLN A 153 -15.44 19.76 -13.44
N LYS A 154 -14.37 19.18 -13.98
CA LYS A 154 -13.20 18.77 -13.18
C LYS A 154 -12.52 19.98 -12.54
N LYS A 155 -12.44 21.11 -13.24
CA LYS A 155 -11.85 22.36 -12.72
C LYS A 155 -12.69 22.95 -11.58
N THR A 156 -14.03 22.94 -11.71
CA THR A 156 -14.92 23.41 -10.63
C THR A 156 -14.88 22.46 -9.42
N LEU A 157 -14.85 21.14 -9.65
CA LEU A 157 -14.68 20.15 -8.58
C LEU A 157 -13.36 20.34 -7.83
N ALA A 158 -12.26 20.59 -8.55
CA ALA A 158 -10.96 20.87 -7.97
C ALA A 158 -10.93 22.20 -7.19
N ALA A 159 -11.63 23.22 -7.68
CA ALA A 159 -11.75 24.52 -7.00
C ALA A 159 -12.60 24.44 -5.72
N SER A 160 -13.62 23.57 -5.71
CA SER A 160 -14.51 23.36 -4.55
C SER A 160 -13.96 22.35 -3.53
N ALA A 161 -12.86 21.66 -3.83
CA ALA A 161 -12.29 20.67 -2.92
C ALA A 161 -11.74 21.36 -1.65
N PRO A 162 -12.07 20.84 -0.44
CA PRO A 162 -11.49 21.39 0.78
C PRO A 162 -9.96 21.29 0.72
N LYS A 163 -9.27 22.39 1.05
CA LYS A 163 -7.81 22.40 1.17
C LYS A 163 -7.41 21.57 2.38
N LEU A 164 -7.31 20.25 2.21
CA LEU A 164 -6.82 19.38 3.27
C LEU A 164 -5.37 19.72 3.59
N PRO A 165 -4.99 19.55 4.87
CA PRO A 165 -3.68 19.19 5.33
C PRO A 165 -2.84 18.58 4.24
N LEU A 166 -1.90 19.25 3.56
CA LEU A 166 -0.99 18.49 2.71
C LEU A 166 -0.34 17.47 3.64
N ALA A 167 -0.72 16.19 3.51
CA ALA A 167 0.14 15.12 3.96
C ALA A 167 1.54 15.46 3.42
N PRO A 168 2.61 15.24 4.20
CA PRO A 168 3.97 15.63 3.81
C PRO A 168 4.14 15.30 2.33
N GLN A 169 4.37 16.34 1.54
CA GLN A 169 4.32 16.24 0.09
C GLN A 169 5.38 15.25 -0.34
N VAL A 170 4.98 14.01 -0.57
CA VAL A 170 5.77 13.05 -1.32
C VAL A 170 5.87 13.66 -2.71
N SER A 171 7.05 14.15 -3.05
CA SER A 171 7.39 14.68 -4.38
C SER A 171 6.84 13.70 -5.41
N LYS A 172 5.78 14.11 -6.12
CA LYS A 172 5.23 13.30 -7.22
C LYS A 172 6.40 13.02 -8.17
N PRO A 173 6.62 11.77 -8.61
CA PRO A 173 7.62 11.50 -9.63
C PRO A 173 7.30 12.36 -10.83
N ILE A 174 8.27 13.17 -11.24
CA ILE A 174 8.22 13.95 -12.47
C ILE A 174 8.01 12.92 -13.57
N LYS A 175 6.82 12.88 -14.16
CA LYS A 175 6.58 12.07 -15.36
C LYS A 175 7.59 12.57 -16.40
N PRO A 176 8.43 11.71 -17.01
CA PRO A 176 9.32 12.17 -18.05
C PRO A 176 8.45 12.68 -19.20
N THR A 177 8.42 14.00 -19.36
CA THR A 177 7.91 14.65 -20.55
C THR A 177 8.74 14.16 -21.72
N LYS A 178 8.12 13.31 -22.54
CA LYS A 178 8.61 12.86 -23.84
C LYS A 178 9.28 14.05 -24.56
N PRO A 179 10.52 13.94 -25.06
CA PRO A 179 11.11 14.99 -25.87
C PRO A 179 10.21 15.24 -27.08
N ARG A 180 9.73 16.48 -27.20
CA ARG A 180 9.10 16.98 -28.42
C ARG A 180 10.15 16.89 -29.52
N THR A 181 9.93 15.99 -30.48
CA THR A 181 10.61 15.99 -31.77
C THR A 181 10.46 17.38 -32.40
N PRO A 182 11.54 18.11 -32.72
CA PRO A 182 11.42 19.27 -33.58
C PRO A 182 11.06 18.79 -34.98
N ALA A 183 10.07 19.47 -35.54
CA ALA A 183 9.49 19.22 -36.83
C ALA A 183 10.53 19.30 -37.96
N SER A 184 10.30 18.45 -38.95
CA SER A 184 10.83 18.48 -40.31
C SER A 184 11.02 19.92 -40.84
N ALA A 185 12.24 20.26 -41.22
CA ALA A 185 12.48 21.35 -42.15
C ALA A 185 11.94 20.95 -43.54
N PRO A 186 11.20 21.80 -44.26
CA PRO A 186 11.05 21.65 -45.70
C PRO A 186 12.32 22.18 -46.38
N ALA A 187 13.01 21.31 -47.12
CA ALA A 187 14.07 21.70 -48.02
C ALA A 187 13.50 22.62 -49.10
N SER A 188 14.01 23.85 -49.15
CA SER A 188 13.83 24.74 -50.30
C SER A 188 14.69 24.21 -51.45
N ALA A 189 14.04 23.78 -52.53
CA ALA A 189 14.68 23.56 -53.82
C ALA A 189 13.87 24.32 -54.87
N THR A 190 14.40 25.44 -55.37
CA THR A 190 14.05 26.03 -56.68
C THR A 190 15.08 27.10 -57.08
N SER A 191 15.58 26.93 -58.31
CA SER A 191 16.21 27.89 -59.23
C SER A 191 17.69 28.27 -59.09
N GLN A 192 18.51 27.62 -59.95
CA GLN A 192 19.28 28.17 -61.09
C GLN A 192 19.39 29.70 -61.28
N PRO A 193 20.43 30.22 -61.97
CA PRO A 193 21.00 29.74 -63.25
C PRO A 193 22.33 28.98 -63.18
#